data_AF-A0A7Z9T875-F1
#
_entry.id   AF-A0A7Z9T875-F1
#
_cell.length_a   1.000
_cell.length_b   1.000
_cell.length_c   1.000
_cell.angle_alpha   90.00
_cell.angle_beta   90.00
_cell.angle_gamma   90.00
#
_symmetry.space_group_name_H-M   'P 1'
#
loop_
_entity.id
_entity.type
_entity.pdbx_description
1 polymer ?
#
loop_
_entity_poly.entity_id
_entity_poly.type
_entity_poly.pdbx_seq_one_letter_code
_entity_poly.pdbx_strand_id
1 'polypeptide(L)'
;MIASMVALVVTAFAVELGAQAISNVRVERLLTAPIIAPGIHPSVGENIQGPSVIKVPDWINDPLGEYYLYFADHKGLYIRLAYADDLLGPWKIHAPGSLQIRDSYFLAEPPAVSSDVAARLRASQERRGVPMSHDGLFEATTPHIASPDVHVDHVNERVIMYFHGLDDVSTQVSRVATSSDGIHFEARPERLGRTYMRIFNHDGYTYSMAMPGQFYRSRNPLGSFEEGPRLFNANMRHSALLIRDNTLFVFWTQVGDVPEHI
;
A
#
# COMPACT_ATOMS: atom_id res chain seq x y z
N MET A 1 -12.31 -16.90 -71.93
CA MET A 1 -11.46 -17.10 -70.74
C MET A 1 -12.09 -16.34 -69.59
N ILE A 2 -12.45 -17.08 -68.54
CA ILE A 2 -13.18 -16.60 -67.37
C ILE A 2 -12.20 -15.86 -66.47
N ALA A 3 -12.41 -14.57 -66.24
CA ALA A 3 -11.73 -13.83 -65.18
C ALA A 3 -12.67 -13.74 -63.97
N SER A 4 -12.47 -14.64 -63.02
CA SER A 4 -12.95 -14.49 -61.64
C SER A 4 -11.83 -13.89 -60.82
N MET A 5 -12.07 -12.77 -60.14
CA MET A 5 -11.29 -12.38 -58.96
C MET A 5 -12.16 -11.59 -57.98
N VAL A 6 -12.73 -12.34 -57.05
CA VAL A 6 -12.82 -12.14 -55.60
C VAL A 6 -12.72 -10.69 -55.09
N ALA A 7 -13.86 -10.18 -54.61
CA ALA A 7 -13.91 -9.04 -53.69
C ALA A 7 -13.63 -9.55 -52.27
N LEU A 8 -12.53 -9.10 -51.66
CA LEU A 8 -12.26 -9.29 -50.24
C LEU A 8 -13.01 -8.21 -49.45
N VAL A 9 -14.17 -8.56 -48.89
CA VAL A 9 -14.86 -7.70 -47.92
C VAL A 9 -14.22 -7.96 -46.55
N VAL A 10 -13.33 -7.06 -46.13
CA VAL A 10 -12.87 -7.01 -44.74
C VAL A 10 -13.93 -6.29 -43.94
N THR A 11 -14.82 -7.04 -43.28
CA THR A 11 -15.69 -6.50 -42.25
C THR A 11 -14.85 -6.21 -41.01
N ALA A 12 -14.45 -4.95 -40.84
CA ALA A 12 -13.95 -4.45 -39.57
C ALA A 12 -15.12 -4.45 -38.57
N PHE A 13 -15.15 -5.45 -37.68
CA PHE A 13 -15.99 -5.36 -36.49
C PHE A 13 -15.36 -4.32 -35.57
N ALA A 14 -15.92 -3.11 -35.57
CA ALA A 14 -15.72 -2.17 -34.47
C ALA A 14 -16.33 -2.83 -33.23
N VAL A 15 -15.48 -3.34 -32.34
CA VAL A 15 -15.89 -3.67 -30.99
C VAL A 15 -16.12 -2.33 -30.30
N GLU A 16 -17.38 -1.90 -30.27
CA GLU A 16 -17.80 -0.87 -29.32
C GLU A 16 -17.51 -1.41 -27.92
N LEU A 17 -16.44 -0.92 -27.31
CA LEU A 17 -16.26 -0.95 -25.87
C LEU A 17 -17.39 -0.10 -25.28
N GLY A 18 -18.55 -0.73 -25.08
CA GLY A 18 -19.65 -0.14 -24.37
C GLY A 18 -19.12 0.34 -23.02
N ALA A 19 -19.26 1.63 -22.76
CA ALA A 19 -19.00 2.20 -21.44
C ALA A 19 -19.81 1.37 -20.43
N GLN A 20 -19.12 0.57 -19.63
CA GLN A 20 -19.75 -0.16 -18.54
C GLN A 20 -20.49 0.86 -17.70
N ALA A 21 -21.80 0.65 -17.56
CA ALA A 21 -22.66 1.42 -16.69
C ALA A 21 -21.95 1.54 -15.35
N ILE A 22 -21.63 2.79 -14.97
CA ILE A 22 -20.97 3.10 -13.70
C ILE A 22 -21.89 2.51 -12.63
N SER A 23 -21.43 1.44 -12.01
CA SER A 23 -22.07 0.93 -10.80
C SER A 23 -22.00 2.10 -9.81
N ASN A 24 -23.16 2.57 -9.34
CA ASN A 24 -23.20 3.69 -8.40
C ASN A 24 -22.49 3.29 -7.11
N VAL A 25 -21.20 3.63 -6.99
CA VAL A 25 -20.48 3.52 -5.72
C VAL A 25 -20.91 4.69 -4.85
N ARG A 26 -21.50 4.39 -3.69
CA ARG A 26 -21.78 5.37 -2.64
C ARG A 26 -20.69 5.26 -1.58
N VAL A 27 -19.96 6.34 -1.37
CA VAL A 27 -18.99 6.48 -0.27
C VAL A 27 -19.63 7.32 0.83
N GLU A 28 -19.70 6.78 2.04
CA GLU A 28 -20.30 7.44 3.20
C GLU A 28 -19.29 7.45 4.36
N ARG A 29 -19.10 8.61 4.98
CA ARG A 29 -18.31 8.71 6.20
C ARG A 29 -19.13 8.16 7.37
N LEU A 30 -18.58 7.19 8.09
CA LEU A 30 -19.23 6.61 9.26
C LEU A 30 -19.16 7.53 10.49
N LEU A 31 -18.15 8.39 10.54
CA LEU A 31 -17.89 9.32 11.64
C LEU A 31 -17.52 10.71 11.11
N THR A 32 -17.68 11.72 11.96
CA THR A 32 -17.28 13.12 11.68
C THR A 32 -15.86 13.45 12.13
N ALA A 33 -15.19 12.50 12.81
CA ALA A 33 -13.83 12.63 13.32
C ALA A 33 -12.97 11.40 12.93
N PRO A 34 -11.62 11.53 12.93
CA PRO A 34 -10.73 10.40 12.71
C PRO A 34 -10.89 9.32 13.78
N ILE A 35 -10.80 8.04 13.39
CA ILE A 35 -10.80 6.89 14.32
C ILE A 35 -9.49 6.78 15.12
N ILE A 36 -8.38 7.25 14.53
CA ILE A 36 -7.07 7.42 15.18
C ILE A 36 -6.66 8.87 14.96
N ALA A 37 -6.43 9.59 16.06
CA ALA A 37 -6.06 11.01 16.05
C ALA A 37 -4.85 11.26 16.95
N PRO A 38 -4.10 12.35 16.72
CA PRO A 38 -3.04 12.76 17.63
C PRO A 38 -3.56 12.88 19.08
N GLY A 39 -2.73 12.47 20.04
CA GLY A 39 -3.09 12.50 21.47
C GLY A 39 -3.90 11.29 21.97
N ILE A 40 -4.31 10.35 21.11
CA ILE A 40 -4.99 9.10 21.54
C ILE A 40 -4.12 8.25 22.49
N HIS A 41 -2.80 8.31 22.33
CA HIS A 41 -1.82 7.66 23.20
C HIS A 41 -0.47 8.36 23.08
N PRO A 42 0.36 8.44 24.15
CA PRO A 42 1.66 9.15 24.11
C PRO A 42 2.64 8.64 23.06
N SER A 43 2.50 7.40 22.60
CA SER A 43 3.35 6.85 21.53
C SER A 43 2.97 7.34 20.14
N VAL A 44 1.76 7.89 19.94
CA VAL A 44 1.22 8.32 18.64
C VAL A 44 1.45 9.82 18.45
N GLY A 45 2.22 10.17 17.42
CA GLY A 45 2.47 11.56 17.05
C GLY A 45 1.43 12.12 16.08
N GLU A 46 1.79 13.23 15.41
CA GLU A 46 0.91 13.93 14.46
C GLU A 46 0.79 13.23 13.10
N ASN A 47 1.80 12.45 12.72
CA ASN A 47 1.85 11.78 11.42
C ASN A 47 1.25 10.36 11.52
N ILE A 48 -0.01 10.23 11.10
CA ILE A 48 -0.78 8.98 11.14
C ILE A 48 -1.17 8.63 9.71
N GLN A 49 -0.59 7.57 9.16
CA GLN A 49 -0.66 7.30 7.71
C GLN A 49 -0.89 5.83 7.38
N GLY A 50 -1.47 5.63 6.18
CA GLY A 50 -1.61 4.35 5.51
C GLY A 50 -2.26 3.25 6.36
N PRO A 51 -3.46 3.49 6.95
CA PRO A 51 -4.12 2.49 7.78
C PRO A 51 -4.56 1.26 6.96
N SER A 52 -4.52 0.10 7.60
CA SER A 52 -5.15 -1.13 7.14
C SER A 52 -5.85 -1.79 8.31
N VAL A 53 -7.09 -2.25 8.11
CA VAL A 53 -7.92 -2.84 9.17
C VAL A 53 -8.34 -4.25 8.77
N ILE A 54 -8.28 -5.18 9.72
CA ILE A 54 -8.84 -6.52 9.57
C ILE A 54 -9.82 -6.78 10.71
N LYS A 55 -10.83 -7.61 10.43
CA LYS A 55 -11.51 -8.33 11.50
C LYS A 55 -10.59 -9.45 11.98
N VAL A 56 -10.44 -9.59 13.28
CA VAL A 56 -9.61 -10.66 13.86
C VAL A 56 -10.30 -12.01 13.58
N PRO A 57 -9.62 -12.97 12.93
CA PRO A 57 -10.20 -14.27 12.63
C PRO A 57 -10.29 -15.18 13.86
N ASP A 58 -11.30 -16.05 13.86
CA ASP A 58 -11.64 -16.94 14.98
C ASP A 58 -10.52 -17.91 15.41
N TRP A 59 -9.52 -18.16 14.54
CA TRP A 59 -8.37 -19.01 14.85
C TRP A 59 -7.30 -18.29 15.70
N ILE A 60 -7.38 -16.96 15.85
CA ILE A 60 -6.54 -16.22 16.80
C ILE A 60 -7.16 -16.35 18.19
N ASN A 61 -6.44 -17.05 19.07
CA ASN A 61 -6.83 -17.19 20.47
C ASN A 61 -6.48 -15.93 21.25
N ASP A 62 -7.32 -15.60 22.24
CA ASP A 62 -7.14 -14.45 23.15
C ASP A 62 -6.85 -13.10 22.44
N PRO A 63 -7.70 -12.68 21.47
CA PRO A 63 -7.48 -11.45 20.74
C PRO A 63 -7.61 -10.22 21.64
N LEU A 64 -6.90 -9.13 21.31
CA LEU A 64 -7.01 -7.86 22.04
C LEU A 64 -8.40 -7.20 21.87
N GLY A 65 -9.08 -7.48 20.75
CA GLY A 65 -10.43 -7.05 20.41
C GLY A 65 -10.87 -7.62 19.05
N GLU A 66 -12.09 -7.33 18.61
CA GLU A 66 -12.68 -7.85 17.36
C GLU A 66 -11.99 -7.36 16.07
N TYR A 67 -11.34 -6.20 16.12
CA TYR A 67 -10.69 -5.57 14.97
C TYR A 67 -9.28 -5.11 15.30
N TYR A 68 -8.36 -5.34 14.38
CA TYR A 68 -6.99 -4.82 14.42
C TYR A 68 -6.79 -3.80 13.31
N LEU A 69 -6.23 -2.64 13.65
CA LEU A 69 -5.88 -1.56 12.74
C LEU A 69 -4.37 -1.29 12.80
N TYR A 70 -3.72 -1.48 11.67
CA TYR A 70 -2.29 -1.27 11.47
C TYR A 70 -2.07 0.05 10.76
N PHE A 71 -1.13 0.86 11.24
CA PHE A 71 -0.82 2.15 10.66
C PHE A 71 0.63 2.54 10.97
N ALA A 72 1.15 3.57 10.33
CA ALA A 72 2.51 4.02 10.57
C ALA A 72 2.60 5.54 10.63
N ASP A 73 3.66 6.01 11.28
CA ASP A 73 4.23 7.31 10.92
C ASP A 73 5.03 7.10 9.63
N HIS A 74 4.84 7.94 8.62
CA HIS A 74 5.56 7.79 7.34
C HIS A 74 7.09 7.87 7.49
N LYS A 75 7.59 8.42 8.60
CA LYS A 75 9.01 8.40 9.01
C LYS A 75 9.24 7.65 10.32
N GLY A 76 8.33 6.74 10.66
CA GLY A 76 8.36 5.93 11.86
C GLY A 76 9.23 4.67 11.73
N LEU A 77 9.66 4.18 12.88
CA LEU A 77 10.55 3.01 13.00
C LEU A 77 9.78 1.69 13.26
N TYR A 78 8.44 1.72 13.22
CA TYR A 78 7.63 0.53 13.46
C TYR A 78 6.21 0.66 12.92
N ILE A 79 5.59 -0.47 12.59
CA ILE A 79 4.16 -0.54 12.29
C ILE A 79 3.39 -0.57 13.61
N ARG A 80 2.50 0.40 13.79
CA ARG A 80 1.67 0.57 14.98
C ARG A 80 0.46 -0.33 14.90
N LEU A 81 -0.08 -0.69 16.06
CA LEU A 81 -1.30 -1.49 16.19
C LEU A 81 -2.28 -0.76 17.11
N ALA A 82 -3.52 -0.62 16.65
CA ALA A 82 -4.67 -0.29 17.46
C ALA A 82 -5.69 -1.43 17.38
N TYR A 83 -6.53 -1.56 18.40
CA TYR A 83 -7.57 -2.58 18.46
C TYR A 83 -8.87 -2.02 19.03
N ALA A 84 -9.99 -2.61 18.63
CA ALA A 84 -11.33 -2.25 19.11
C ALA A 84 -12.30 -3.43 18.95
N ASP A 85 -13.36 -3.44 19.76
CA ASP A 85 -14.47 -4.40 19.63
C ASP A 85 -15.54 -3.93 18.64
N ASP A 86 -15.50 -2.65 18.24
CA ASP A 86 -16.40 -2.01 17.27
C ASP A 86 -15.58 -1.15 16.31
N LEU A 87 -15.91 -1.17 15.02
CA LEU A 87 -15.25 -0.35 13.99
C LEU A 87 -15.34 1.16 14.27
N LEU A 88 -16.40 1.59 14.97
CA LEU A 88 -16.59 2.98 15.39
C LEU A 88 -15.76 3.33 16.64
N GLY A 89 -15.09 2.35 17.25
CA GLY A 89 -14.29 2.51 18.46
C GLY A 89 -15.06 2.23 19.75
N PRO A 90 -14.47 2.53 20.92
CA PRO A 90 -13.19 3.22 21.09
C PRO A 90 -12.00 2.36 20.68
N TRP A 91 -11.07 2.97 19.95
CA TRP A 91 -9.81 2.34 19.58
C TRP A 91 -8.77 2.48 20.70
N LYS A 92 -8.09 1.39 21.04
CA LYS A 92 -7.00 1.36 22.02
C LYS A 92 -5.67 1.11 21.30
N ILE A 93 -4.61 1.78 21.75
CA ILE A 93 -3.27 1.61 21.17
C ILE A 93 -2.53 0.48 21.87
N HIS A 94 -2.06 -0.50 21.09
CA HIS A 94 -1.06 -1.46 21.54
C HIS A 94 0.32 -0.82 21.37
N ALA A 95 0.85 -0.23 22.45
CA ALA A 95 2.03 0.64 22.40
C ALA A 95 3.28 0.03 21.72
N PRO A 96 3.61 -1.27 21.92
CA PRO A 96 4.72 -1.90 21.21
C PRO A 96 4.58 -1.93 19.68
N GLY A 97 3.37 -1.85 19.15
CA GLY A 97 3.10 -2.05 17.72
C GLY A 97 3.22 -3.52 17.30
N SER A 98 3.40 -3.76 16.00
CA SER A 98 3.32 -5.09 15.39
C SER A 98 4.58 -5.53 14.63
N LEU A 99 5.38 -4.59 14.15
CA LEU A 99 6.64 -4.88 13.46
C LEU A 99 7.63 -3.74 13.69
N GLN A 100 8.84 -4.06 14.17
CA GLN A 100 9.92 -3.09 14.36
C GLN A 100 10.82 -3.03 13.13
N ILE A 101 11.39 -1.85 12.82
CA ILE A 101 12.27 -1.66 11.65
C ILE A 101 13.50 -2.58 11.69
N ARG A 102 14.04 -2.84 12.88
CA ARG A 102 15.20 -3.74 13.06
C ARG A 102 14.90 -5.19 12.66
N ASP A 103 13.62 -5.56 12.68
CA ASP A 103 13.12 -6.90 12.38
C ASP A 103 12.53 -6.97 10.95
N SER A 104 12.76 -5.93 10.12
CA SER A 104 12.05 -5.72 8.86
C SER A 104 12.90 -5.92 7.58
N TYR A 105 14.19 -6.20 7.74
CA TYR A 105 15.19 -6.27 6.66
C TYR A 105 15.41 -4.96 5.86
N PHE A 106 14.86 -3.84 6.32
CA PHE A 106 15.22 -2.50 5.83
C PHE A 106 16.38 -1.91 6.65
N LEU A 107 16.95 -0.81 6.15
CA LEU A 107 17.91 -0.03 6.92
C LEU A 107 17.24 0.45 8.21
N ALA A 108 17.91 0.29 9.35
CA ALA A 108 17.45 0.82 10.65
C ALA A 108 18.13 2.16 11.01
N GLU A 109 19.22 2.48 10.32
CA GLU A 109 20.00 3.71 10.49
C GLU A 109 20.24 4.35 9.11
N PRO A 110 20.35 5.69 9.03
CA PRO A 110 20.63 6.36 7.76
C PRO A 110 21.92 5.84 7.12
N PRO A 111 21.90 5.48 5.82
CA PRO A 111 23.11 5.02 5.14
C PRO A 111 24.12 6.15 5.00
N ALA A 112 25.42 5.80 4.95
CA ALA A 112 26.47 6.77 4.68
C ALA A 112 26.38 7.31 3.24
N VAL A 113 26.49 8.62 3.07
CA VAL A 113 26.41 9.30 1.78
C VAL A 113 27.58 10.27 1.63
N SER A 114 28.25 10.27 0.47
CA SER A 114 29.33 11.23 0.19
C SER A 114 28.81 12.67 0.09
N SER A 115 29.68 13.65 0.36
CA SER A 115 29.34 15.07 0.26
C SER A 115 28.74 15.47 -1.10
N ASP A 116 29.31 14.92 -2.18
CA ASP A 116 28.86 15.23 -3.54
C ASP A 116 27.46 14.67 -3.82
N VAL A 117 27.17 13.45 -3.35
CA VAL A 117 25.83 12.86 -3.49
C VAL A 117 24.83 13.62 -2.63
N ALA A 118 25.20 13.98 -1.40
CA ALA A 118 24.35 14.78 -0.51
C ALA A 118 24.01 16.15 -1.10
N ALA A 119 24.98 16.84 -1.70
CA ALA A 119 24.75 18.11 -2.38
C ALA A 119 23.80 17.95 -3.59
N ARG A 120 23.98 16.88 -4.39
CA ARG A 120 23.11 16.59 -5.54
C ARG A 120 21.67 16.30 -5.12
N LEU A 121 21.46 15.54 -4.04
CA LEU A 121 20.13 15.20 -3.55
C LEU A 121 19.36 16.46 -3.12
N ARG A 122 20.01 17.34 -2.35
CA ARG A 122 19.43 18.63 -1.95
C ARG A 122 19.07 19.49 -3.16
N ALA A 123 20.00 19.67 -4.11
CA ALA A 123 19.76 20.46 -5.31
C ALA A 123 18.70 19.87 -6.27
N SER A 124 18.53 18.53 -6.29
CA SER A 124 17.54 17.88 -7.14
C SER A 124 16.10 18.21 -6.73
N GLN A 125 15.89 18.45 -5.44
CA GLN A 125 14.59 18.75 -4.87
C GLN A 125 14.12 20.17 -5.21
N GLU A 126 15.00 21.16 -5.09
CA GLU A 126 14.69 22.56 -5.40
C GLU A 126 14.13 22.71 -6.83
N ARG A 127 14.59 21.86 -7.76
CA ARG A 127 14.14 21.82 -9.15
C ARG A 127 12.75 21.19 -9.37
N ARG A 128 12.20 20.44 -8.41
CA ARG A 128 10.90 19.77 -8.54
C ARG A 128 9.71 20.70 -8.25
N GLY A 129 9.92 21.87 -7.65
CA GLY A 129 8.88 22.90 -7.48
C GLY A 129 7.69 22.53 -6.59
N VAL A 130 7.71 21.36 -5.95
CA VAL A 130 6.68 20.93 -4.98
C VAL A 130 7.23 21.16 -3.57
N PRO A 131 6.56 21.99 -2.73
CA PRO A 131 6.95 22.14 -1.33
C PRO A 131 6.89 20.79 -0.62
N MET A 132 8.01 20.37 -0.02
CA MET A 132 8.05 19.23 0.90
C MET A 132 8.52 19.71 2.27
N SER A 133 8.13 18.97 3.31
CA SER A 133 8.45 19.28 4.70
C SER A 133 9.93 19.09 5.06
N HIS A 134 10.70 18.34 4.24
CA HIS A 134 12.09 17.99 4.50
C HIS A 134 12.97 18.17 3.25
N ASP A 135 14.29 18.23 3.43
CA ASP A 135 15.23 18.32 2.31
C ASP A 135 15.42 16.98 1.57
N GLY A 136 16.02 17.03 0.38
CA GLY A 136 16.13 15.87 -0.50
C GLY A 136 17.09 14.81 0.02
N LEU A 137 18.05 15.19 0.87
CA LEU A 137 18.91 14.23 1.54
C LEU A 137 18.11 13.46 2.59
N PHE A 138 17.37 14.16 3.45
CA PHE A 138 16.52 13.57 4.48
C PHE A 138 15.53 12.58 3.87
N GLU A 139 14.82 12.96 2.80
CA GLU A 139 13.90 12.05 2.14
C GLU A 139 14.58 10.81 1.54
N ALA A 140 15.82 10.96 1.07
CA ALA A 140 16.60 9.88 0.46
C ALA A 140 17.25 8.94 1.48
N THR A 141 17.48 9.37 2.72
CA THR A 141 18.28 8.61 3.69
C THR A 141 17.57 8.25 4.97
N THR A 142 16.40 8.82 5.27
CA THR A 142 15.70 8.54 6.53
C THR A 142 15.10 7.12 6.53
N PRO A 143 15.58 6.22 7.40
CA PRO A 143 14.99 4.90 7.60
C PRO A 143 13.52 4.99 8.02
N HIS A 144 12.70 4.11 7.48
CA HIS A 144 11.30 3.98 7.88
C HIS A 144 10.72 2.66 7.37
N ILE A 145 9.63 2.25 8.01
CA ILE A 145 8.69 1.27 7.45
C ILE A 145 7.26 1.82 7.55
N ALA A 146 6.48 1.67 6.49
CA ALA A 146 5.20 2.37 6.36
C ALA A 146 4.18 1.70 5.42
N SER A 147 2.98 2.27 5.43
CA SER A 147 1.83 1.94 4.59
C SER A 147 1.47 0.45 4.57
N PRO A 148 1.26 -0.17 5.74
CA PRO A 148 0.86 -1.57 5.81
C PRO A 148 -0.41 -1.83 4.98
N ASP A 149 -0.46 -3.00 4.38
CA ASP A 149 -1.64 -3.60 3.75
C ASP A 149 -1.76 -5.03 4.29
N VAL A 150 -2.80 -5.29 5.08
CA VAL A 150 -2.90 -6.49 5.92
C VAL A 150 -4.08 -7.34 5.49
N HIS A 151 -3.82 -8.65 5.35
CA HIS A 151 -4.78 -9.63 4.84
C HIS A 151 -4.79 -10.87 5.73
N VAL A 152 -5.96 -11.48 5.88
CA VAL A 152 -6.12 -12.75 6.58
C VAL A 152 -6.04 -13.90 5.58
N ASP A 153 -5.09 -14.81 5.78
CA ASP A 153 -4.95 -16.06 5.05
C ASP A 153 -5.58 -17.18 5.89
N HIS A 154 -6.88 -17.39 5.71
CA HIS A 154 -7.64 -18.40 6.44
C HIS A 154 -7.20 -19.83 6.15
N VAL A 155 -6.62 -20.09 4.97
CA VAL A 155 -6.21 -21.45 4.58
C VAL A 155 -5.00 -21.90 5.39
N ASN A 156 -4.07 -20.98 5.65
CA ASN A 156 -2.83 -21.25 6.37
C ASN A 156 -2.82 -20.70 7.81
N GLU A 157 -3.98 -20.24 8.30
CA GLU A 157 -4.17 -19.65 9.64
C GLU A 157 -3.08 -18.63 10.00
N ARG A 158 -2.90 -17.64 9.12
CA ARG A 158 -1.93 -16.55 9.32
C ARG A 158 -2.45 -15.22 8.82
N VAL A 159 -1.89 -14.15 9.37
CA VAL A 159 -2.04 -12.79 8.89
C VAL A 159 -0.82 -12.44 8.03
N ILE A 160 -1.04 -11.79 6.89
CA ILE A 160 0.01 -11.35 5.96
C ILE A 160 -0.02 -9.82 5.90
N MET A 161 1.12 -9.19 6.15
CA MET A 161 1.30 -7.74 6.05
C MET A 161 2.30 -7.42 4.94
N TYR A 162 1.88 -6.62 3.97
CA TYR A 162 2.74 -6.01 2.97
C TYR A 162 3.04 -4.58 3.41
N PHE A 163 4.30 -4.17 3.35
CA PHE A 163 4.73 -2.86 3.82
C PHE A 163 5.96 -2.42 3.03
N HIS A 164 6.25 -1.13 3.02
CA HIS A 164 7.45 -0.61 2.36
C HIS A 164 8.39 0.06 3.33
N GLY A 165 9.63 0.26 2.91
CA GLY A 165 10.64 0.96 3.67
C GLY A 165 11.84 1.36 2.82
N LEU A 166 12.80 2.03 3.46
CA LEU A 166 14.05 2.45 2.83
C LEU A 166 15.06 1.30 2.82
N ASP A 167 15.41 0.86 1.61
CA ASP A 167 16.29 -0.28 1.39
C ASP A 167 17.74 0.13 1.09
N ASP A 168 17.89 1.27 0.42
CA ASP A 168 19.16 1.95 0.18
C ASP A 168 18.89 3.44 -0.08
N VAL A 169 19.92 4.27 -0.24
CA VAL A 169 19.82 5.69 -0.58
C VAL A 169 18.85 5.88 -1.77
N SER A 170 17.78 6.65 -1.56
CA SER A 170 16.71 6.91 -2.54
C SER A 170 15.97 5.67 -3.07
N THR A 171 16.17 4.50 -2.46
CA THR A 171 15.59 3.23 -2.91
C THR A 171 14.61 2.73 -1.87
N GLN A 172 13.32 2.82 -2.17
CA GLN A 172 12.27 2.25 -1.35
C GLN A 172 11.56 1.13 -2.10
N VAL A 173 11.30 0.03 -1.40
CA VAL A 173 10.65 -1.17 -1.96
C VAL A 173 9.66 -1.74 -0.95
N SER A 174 8.81 -2.65 -1.42
CA SER A 174 7.90 -3.40 -0.55
C SER A 174 8.46 -4.77 -0.17
N ARG A 175 8.16 -5.20 1.07
CA ARG A 175 8.40 -6.52 1.65
C ARG A 175 7.11 -7.07 2.25
N VAL A 176 7.15 -8.33 2.67
CA VAL A 176 6.04 -9.01 3.34
C VAL A 176 6.49 -9.55 4.70
N ALA A 177 5.58 -9.56 5.66
CA ALA A 177 5.71 -10.25 6.94
C ALA A 177 4.47 -11.10 7.20
N THR A 178 4.64 -12.15 8.01
CA THR A 178 3.53 -13.02 8.44
C THR A 178 3.42 -13.11 9.95
N SER A 179 2.22 -13.37 10.46
CA SER A 179 1.94 -13.49 11.89
C SER A 179 0.89 -14.55 12.16
N SER A 180 1.00 -15.29 13.25
CA SER A 180 -0.02 -16.25 13.72
C SER A 180 -0.96 -15.67 14.79
N ASP A 181 -0.77 -14.41 15.20
CA ASP A 181 -1.61 -13.77 16.22
C ASP A 181 -2.07 -12.36 15.83
N GLY A 182 -1.65 -11.88 14.65
CA GLY A 182 -1.94 -10.52 14.17
C GLY A 182 -1.22 -9.43 14.96
N ILE A 183 -0.32 -9.77 15.87
CA ILE A 183 0.43 -8.83 16.70
C ILE A 183 1.91 -8.93 16.39
N HIS A 184 2.50 -10.12 16.46
CA HIS A 184 3.92 -10.32 16.26
C HIS A 184 4.19 -10.79 14.82
N PHE A 185 4.82 -9.94 14.01
CA PHE A 185 5.11 -10.22 12.61
C PHE A 185 6.57 -10.61 12.38
N GLU A 186 6.75 -11.66 11.57
CA GLU A 186 8.05 -12.10 11.06
C GLU A 186 8.20 -11.66 9.60
N ALA A 187 9.13 -10.73 9.34
CA ALA A 187 9.38 -10.23 7.99
C ALA A 187 10.20 -11.22 7.15
N ARG A 188 10.10 -11.05 5.83
CA ARG A 188 10.92 -11.77 4.85
C ARG A 188 11.81 -10.78 4.08
N PRO A 189 13.04 -11.17 3.69
CA PRO A 189 14.00 -10.26 3.05
C PRO A 189 13.67 -9.94 1.59
N GLU A 190 12.82 -10.74 0.94
CA GLU A 190 12.50 -10.67 -0.49
C GLU A 190 11.88 -9.32 -0.88
N ARG A 191 12.43 -8.68 -1.92
CA ARG A 191 11.88 -7.45 -2.50
C ARG A 191 10.71 -7.82 -3.41
N LEU A 192 9.53 -7.27 -3.14
CA LEU A 192 8.30 -7.60 -3.90
C LEU A 192 8.05 -6.65 -5.07
N GLY A 193 8.46 -5.39 -4.95
CA GLY A 193 8.25 -4.37 -5.96
C GLY A 193 8.22 -2.97 -5.36
N ARG A 194 7.53 -2.05 -6.03
CA ARG A 194 7.40 -0.65 -5.62
C ARG A 194 6.65 -0.47 -4.30
N THR A 195 6.79 0.70 -3.70
CA THR A 195 6.14 1.14 -2.45
C THR A 195 4.62 1.26 -2.58
N TYR A 196 3.91 1.27 -1.44
CA TYR A 196 2.45 1.42 -1.37
C TYR A 196 1.67 0.30 -2.08
N MET A 197 2.12 -0.94 -1.93
CA MET A 197 1.35 -2.09 -2.45
C MET A 197 -0.03 -2.17 -1.78
N ARG A 198 -1.05 -2.41 -2.62
CA ARG A 198 -2.41 -2.82 -2.24
C ARG A 198 -2.72 -4.14 -2.93
N ILE A 199 -2.97 -5.16 -2.13
CA ILE A 199 -3.07 -6.55 -2.56
C ILE A 199 -4.52 -6.95 -2.75
N PHE A 200 -4.77 -7.79 -3.75
CA PHE A 200 -6.06 -8.41 -3.96
C PHE A 200 -5.91 -9.76 -4.66
N ASN A 201 -6.82 -10.70 -4.41
CA ASN A 201 -6.81 -12.01 -5.05
C ASN A 201 -7.82 -12.07 -6.20
N HIS A 202 -7.42 -12.65 -7.33
CA HIS A 202 -8.29 -12.85 -8.48
C HIS A 202 -7.78 -14.01 -9.33
N ASP A 203 -8.66 -14.93 -9.74
CA ASP A 203 -8.36 -16.06 -10.64
C ASP A 203 -7.10 -16.88 -10.28
N GLY A 204 -6.93 -17.17 -8.98
CA GLY A 204 -5.81 -17.98 -8.48
C GLY A 204 -4.45 -17.26 -8.52
N TYR A 205 -4.45 -15.94 -8.65
CA TYR A 205 -3.29 -15.08 -8.48
C TYR A 205 -3.51 -14.10 -7.34
N THR A 206 -2.42 -13.75 -6.68
CA THR A 206 -2.30 -12.58 -5.82
C THR A 206 -1.79 -11.42 -6.67
N TYR A 207 -2.61 -10.41 -6.86
CA TYR A 207 -2.26 -9.18 -7.55
C TYR A 207 -1.86 -8.11 -6.55
N SER A 208 -1.04 -7.16 -7.01
CA SER A 208 -0.82 -5.91 -6.30
C SER A 208 -0.92 -4.73 -7.24
N MET A 209 -1.36 -3.58 -6.71
CA MET A 209 -1.14 -2.28 -7.30
C MET A 209 -0.26 -1.46 -6.37
N ALA A 210 0.86 -0.95 -6.87
CA ALA A 210 1.80 -0.08 -6.16
C ALA A 210 1.83 1.31 -6.79
N MET A 211 2.32 2.32 -6.07
CA MET A 211 2.44 3.68 -6.61
C MET A 211 3.44 3.76 -7.79
N PRO A 212 3.16 4.50 -8.88
CA PRO A 212 1.94 5.26 -9.19
C PRO A 212 1.02 4.48 -10.15
N GLY A 213 0.47 3.34 -9.68
CA GLY A 213 -0.46 2.49 -10.43
C GLY A 213 0.23 1.40 -11.22
N GLN A 214 1.38 0.94 -10.72
CA GLN A 214 2.12 -0.20 -11.25
C GLN A 214 1.46 -1.50 -10.76
N PHE A 215 1.01 -2.35 -11.67
CA PHE A 215 0.48 -3.66 -11.31
C PHE A 215 1.58 -4.72 -11.24
N TYR A 216 1.38 -5.70 -10.36
CA TYR A 216 2.13 -6.94 -10.29
C TYR A 216 1.18 -8.12 -10.07
N ARG A 217 1.67 -9.33 -10.31
CA ARG A 217 0.97 -10.57 -9.91
C ARG A 217 1.94 -11.65 -9.46
N SER A 218 1.47 -12.55 -8.62
CA SER A 218 2.19 -13.76 -8.22
C SER A 218 1.23 -14.91 -7.96
N ARG A 219 1.71 -16.15 -8.07
CA ARG A 219 1.02 -17.33 -7.53
C ARG A 219 1.40 -17.62 -6.07
N ASN A 220 2.44 -16.95 -5.58
CA ASN A 220 2.90 -17.03 -4.21
C ASN A 220 2.66 -15.66 -3.54
N PRO A 221 1.75 -15.55 -2.55
CA PRO A 221 1.49 -14.27 -1.91
C PRO A 221 2.72 -13.69 -1.20
N LEU A 222 3.73 -14.52 -0.91
CA LEU A 222 4.91 -14.10 -0.15
C LEU A 222 6.10 -13.68 -1.01
N GLY A 223 5.99 -13.66 -2.34
CA GLY A 223 7.14 -13.42 -3.21
C GLY A 223 6.87 -13.61 -4.69
N SER A 224 7.92 -13.51 -5.50
CA SER A 224 7.90 -13.81 -6.95
C SER A 224 6.85 -13.02 -7.74
N PHE A 225 6.67 -11.75 -7.38
CA PHE A 225 5.78 -10.85 -8.11
C PHE A 225 6.38 -10.46 -9.47
N GLU A 226 5.65 -10.77 -10.54
CA GLU A 226 5.95 -10.36 -11.90
C GLU A 226 5.39 -8.95 -12.14
N GLU A 227 6.21 -8.06 -12.72
CA GLU A 227 5.77 -6.72 -13.10
C GLU A 227 4.80 -6.78 -14.28
N GLY A 228 3.65 -6.12 -14.12
CA GLY A 228 2.61 -5.97 -15.13
C GLY A 228 2.59 -4.56 -15.74
N PRO A 229 1.47 -4.14 -16.34
CA PRO A 229 1.34 -2.80 -16.88
C PRO A 229 1.20 -1.73 -15.79
N ARG A 230 1.59 -0.50 -16.12
CA ARG A 230 1.24 0.70 -15.35
C ARG A 230 0.00 1.33 -15.96
N LEU A 231 -1.07 1.48 -15.17
CA LEU A 231 -2.38 1.89 -15.68
C LEU A 231 -2.80 3.31 -15.28
N PHE A 232 -1.96 4.02 -14.52
CA PHE A 232 -2.27 5.36 -13.99
C PHE A 232 -1.18 6.37 -14.34
N ASN A 233 -1.52 7.65 -14.14
CA ASN A 233 -0.60 8.76 -14.36
C ASN A 233 0.52 8.79 -13.30
N ALA A 234 1.58 9.54 -13.58
CA ALA A 234 2.77 9.60 -12.73
C ALA A 234 2.54 10.20 -11.33
N ASN A 235 1.41 10.89 -11.11
CA ASN A 235 1.06 11.56 -9.86
C ASN A 235 0.08 10.76 -8.99
N MET A 236 -0.42 9.60 -9.43
CA MET A 236 -1.26 8.74 -8.60
C MET A 236 -0.51 8.35 -7.32
N ARG A 237 -1.12 8.55 -6.14
CA ARG A 237 -0.44 8.39 -4.85
C ARG A 237 -1.07 7.33 -3.96
N HIS A 238 -2.16 7.67 -3.28
CA HIS A 238 -2.83 6.76 -2.35
C HIS A 238 -3.96 6.05 -3.09
N SER A 239 -4.26 4.82 -2.68
CA SER A 239 -5.37 4.07 -3.25
C SER A 239 -6.01 3.07 -2.31
N ALA A 240 -7.27 2.79 -2.58
CA ALA A 240 -8.01 1.64 -2.07
C ALA A 240 -8.58 0.84 -3.25
N LEU A 241 -8.66 -0.48 -3.07
CA LEU A 241 -9.10 -1.43 -4.08
C LEU A 241 -10.35 -2.15 -3.58
N LEU A 242 -11.32 -2.35 -4.48
CA LEU A 242 -12.50 -3.14 -4.20
C LEU A 242 -12.80 -4.03 -5.41
N ILE A 243 -12.82 -5.34 -5.20
CA ILE A 243 -13.35 -6.27 -6.21
C ILE A 243 -14.82 -6.49 -5.92
N ARG A 244 -15.67 -6.31 -6.94
CA ARG A 244 -17.04 -6.81 -6.96
C ARG A 244 -17.26 -7.56 -8.26
N ASP A 245 -17.67 -8.81 -8.14
CA ASP A 245 -17.81 -9.74 -9.26
C ASP A 245 -16.50 -9.78 -10.08
N ASN A 246 -16.56 -9.42 -11.36
CA ASN A 246 -15.41 -9.37 -12.24
C ASN A 246 -14.92 -7.94 -12.51
N THR A 247 -15.18 -7.01 -11.59
CA THR A 247 -14.81 -5.59 -11.71
C THR A 247 -13.95 -5.15 -10.54
N LEU A 248 -12.78 -4.58 -10.85
CA LEU A 248 -11.90 -3.92 -9.89
C LEU A 248 -12.21 -2.42 -9.88
N PHE A 249 -12.74 -1.93 -8.77
CA PHE A 249 -12.87 -0.51 -8.49
C PHE A 249 -11.59 -0.01 -7.84
N VAL A 250 -11.06 1.09 -8.38
CA VAL A 250 -9.86 1.74 -7.87
C VAL A 250 -10.21 3.15 -7.42
N PHE A 251 -10.12 3.39 -6.12
CA PHE A 251 -10.27 4.70 -5.50
C PHE A 251 -8.87 5.25 -5.28
N TRP A 252 -8.55 6.43 -5.79
CA TRP A 252 -7.16 6.91 -5.77
C TRP A 252 -7.10 8.43 -5.74
N THR A 253 -5.93 8.93 -5.34
CA THR A 253 -5.67 10.35 -5.16
C THR A 253 -4.43 10.78 -5.95
N GLN A 254 -4.22 12.09 -6.11
CA GLN A 254 -3.06 12.64 -6.82
C GLN A 254 -2.15 13.50 -5.94
N VAL A 255 -0.85 13.41 -6.19
CA VAL A 255 0.13 14.34 -5.62
C VAL A 255 -0.20 15.76 -6.07
N GLY A 256 -0.35 16.66 -5.10
CA GLY A 256 -0.58 18.10 -5.32
C GLY A 256 -2.02 18.56 -5.08
N ASP A 257 -2.98 17.65 -4.93
CA ASP A 257 -4.36 18.01 -4.63
C ASP A 257 -4.51 18.54 -3.20
N VAL A 258 -5.15 19.71 -3.06
CA VAL A 258 -5.44 20.34 -1.77
C VAL A 258 -6.86 20.96 -1.80
N PRO A 259 -7.85 20.38 -1.10
CA PRO A 259 -7.77 19.11 -0.38
C PRO A 259 -7.59 17.92 -1.33
N GLU A 260 -6.99 16.85 -0.81
CA GLU A 260 -6.96 15.55 -1.50
C GLU A 260 -8.39 15.05 -1.75
N HIS A 261 -8.64 14.45 -2.91
CA HIS A 261 -9.94 13.93 -3.31
C HIS A 261 -9.80 12.60 -4.07
N ILE A 262 -10.90 11.84 -4.14
CA ILE A 262 -11.06 10.53 -4.81
C ILE A 262 -12.03 10.70 -5.97
#